data_AF-A0A4V3C7A8-F1
#
_entry.id   AF-A0A4V3C7A8-F1
#
_cell.length_a   1.000
_cell.length_b   1.000
_cell.length_c   1.000
_cell.angle_alpha   90.00
_cell.angle_beta   90.00
_cell.angle_gamma   90.00
#
_symmetry.space_group_name_H-M   'P 1'
#
loop_
_entity.id
_entity.type
_entity.pdbx_description
1 polymer ?
#
loop_
_entity_poly.entity_id
_entity_poly.type
_entity_poly.pdbx_seq_one_letter_code
_entity_poly.pdbx_strand_id
1 'polypeptide(L)'
;MIREPEEGWWRAQADLDEGHGGDATTTVAVLRDHDAGIDAVMARLAELAADDELLVVCERASCIRPGHDAVVTRLRGRLPRRDVFGLEVGGPGMETRRQAVTLKRALDAGSLPVVFTAPGVLHDVTAEISSLVRADRVLRVFGTGGGAELYQVWRRHPEPSVT
;
A
#
# COMPACT_ATOMS: atom_id res chain seq x y z
N MET A 1 4.54 26.90 -3.77
CA MET A 1 5.60 26.20 -3.01
C MET A 1 4.88 25.46 -1.90
N ILE A 2 4.60 24.17 -2.09
CA ILE A 2 3.83 23.38 -1.11
C ILE A 2 4.84 22.54 -0.34
N ARG A 3 5.03 22.91 0.92
CA ARG A 3 5.80 22.15 1.91
C ARG A 3 5.02 22.26 3.21
N GLU A 4 4.39 21.16 3.63
CA GLU A 4 3.79 20.94 4.97
C GLU A 4 3.14 19.54 5.03
N PRO A 5 3.24 18.73 6.11
CA PRO A 5 4.39 18.43 6.95
C PRO A 5 4.75 16.92 6.93
N GLU A 6 6.05 16.65 6.95
CA GLU A 6 6.75 15.37 6.99
C GLU A 6 6.95 14.80 8.42
N GLU A 7 6.09 15.01 9.43
CA GLU A 7 6.69 15.03 10.79
C GLU A 7 6.40 13.89 11.75
N GLY A 8 5.21 13.28 11.77
CA GLY A 8 4.88 12.30 12.82
C GLY A 8 5.46 10.90 12.58
N TRP A 9 5.56 10.52 11.31
CA TRP A 9 5.61 9.13 10.90
C TRP A 9 6.94 8.72 10.26
N TRP A 10 7.69 9.74 9.85
CA TRP A 10 9.06 9.66 9.38
C TRP A 10 10.08 9.45 10.50
N ARG A 11 9.70 9.65 11.77
CA ARG A 11 10.63 9.63 12.91
C ARG A 11 10.71 8.30 13.66
N ALA A 12 9.80 7.36 13.47
CA ALA A 12 9.65 6.19 14.35
C ALA A 12 10.13 4.85 13.75
N GLN A 13 10.69 4.83 12.53
CA GLN A 13 10.93 3.60 11.78
C GLN A 13 12.27 2.89 12.11
N ALA A 14 13.04 3.39 13.07
CA ALA A 14 14.40 2.93 13.37
C ALA A 14 14.49 1.64 14.23
N ASP A 15 13.40 1.20 14.87
CA ASP A 15 13.49 0.19 15.95
C ASP A 15 13.03 -1.24 15.57
N LEU A 16 12.71 -1.53 14.31
CA LEU A 16 12.18 -2.84 13.91
C LEU A 16 12.76 -3.32 12.57
N ASP A 17 14.05 -3.67 12.55
CA ASP A 17 14.66 -4.38 11.42
C ASP A 17 15.47 -5.59 11.89
N GLU A 18 14.97 -6.78 11.56
CA GLU A 18 15.77 -8.01 11.48
C GLU A 18 15.44 -8.74 10.18
N GLY A 19 16.42 -8.75 9.27
CA GLY A 19 16.59 -9.44 7.98
C GLY A 19 15.48 -10.31 7.37
N HIS A 20 15.27 -10.13 6.05
CA HIS A 20 15.17 -11.23 5.09
C HIS A 20 15.49 -10.72 3.67
N GLY A 21 16.38 -11.42 2.96
CA GLY A 21 16.62 -11.22 1.53
C GLY A 21 15.84 -12.25 0.72
N GLY A 22 14.98 -11.80 -0.20
CA GLY A 22 14.22 -12.63 -1.12
C GLY A 22 13.76 -11.84 -2.34
N ASP A 23 13.78 -12.50 -3.51
CA ASP A 23 13.80 -11.98 -4.90
C ASP A 23 12.57 -11.20 -5.43
N ALA A 24 11.73 -10.59 -4.60
CA ALA A 24 10.67 -9.70 -5.06
C ALA A 24 10.53 -8.50 -4.14
N THR A 25 10.48 -7.28 -4.71
CA THR A 25 10.35 -6.07 -3.87
C THR A 25 8.93 -5.99 -3.33
N THR A 26 8.77 -5.99 -2.01
CA THR A 26 7.48 -5.77 -1.36
C THR A 26 7.17 -4.28 -1.33
N THR A 27 6.13 -3.88 -2.05
CA THR A 27 5.71 -2.49 -2.17
C THR A 27 4.36 -2.26 -1.52
N VAL A 28 4.27 -1.24 -0.68
CA VAL A 28 3.00 -0.71 -0.19
C VAL A 28 2.65 0.55 -0.97
N ALA A 29 1.57 0.50 -1.75
CA ALA A 29 1.06 1.66 -2.49
C ALA A 29 -0.08 2.32 -1.72
N VAL A 30 0.03 3.62 -1.48
CA VAL A 30 -0.94 4.42 -0.74
C VAL A 30 -1.74 5.27 -1.71
N LEU A 31 -3.05 5.10 -1.67
CA LEU A 31 -4.02 5.86 -2.45
C LEU A 31 -4.90 6.70 -1.52
N ARG A 32 -4.84 8.03 -1.65
CA ARG A 32 -5.82 8.94 -1.06
C ARG A 32 -6.95 9.19 -2.05
N ASP A 33 -8.13 9.50 -1.53
CA ASP A 33 -9.35 9.59 -2.33
C ASP A 33 -9.29 10.61 -3.47
N HIS A 34 -9.91 10.18 -4.58
CA HIS A 34 -10.25 10.80 -5.86
C HIS A 34 -9.51 12.07 -6.34
N ASP A 35 -8.33 11.86 -6.93
CA ASP A 35 -7.89 12.67 -8.06
C ASP A 35 -8.36 12.08 -9.41
N ALA A 36 -8.48 12.93 -10.43
CA ALA A 36 -8.82 12.54 -11.79
C ALA A 36 -7.89 11.41 -12.30
N GLY A 37 -8.42 10.50 -13.11
CA GLY A 37 -7.61 9.44 -13.73
C GLY A 37 -7.53 8.13 -12.94
N ILE A 38 -8.62 7.72 -12.27
CA ILE A 38 -8.69 6.41 -11.57
C ILE A 38 -8.28 5.24 -12.46
N ASP A 39 -8.61 5.27 -13.75
CA ASP A 39 -8.19 4.22 -14.69
C ASP A 39 -6.68 4.23 -14.94
N ALA A 40 -6.04 5.39 -14.98
CA ALA A 40 -4.59 5.50 -15.08
C ALA A 40 -3.91 5.04 -13.79
N VAL A 41 -4.49 5.35 -12.62
CA VAL A 41 -4.03 4.85 -11.32
C VAL A 41 -4.10 3.32 -11.29
N MET A 42 -5.23 2.73 -11.69
CA MET A 42 -5.38 1.27 -11.74
C MET A 42 -4.44 0.63 -12.77
N ALA A 43 -4.15 1.31 -13.89
CA ALA A 43 -3.12 0.86 -14.84
C ALA A 43 -1.77 0.78 -14.18
N ARG A 44 -1.38 1.85 -13.49
CA ARG A 44 -0.07 1.97 -12.87
C ARG A 44 0.12 1.00 -11.70
N LEU A 45 -0.93 0.76 -10.92
CA LEU A 45 -0.93 -0.27 -9.87
C LEU A 45 -0.83 -1.68 -10.47
N ALA A 46 -1.48 -1.95 -11.60
CA ALA A 46 -1.40 -3.25 -12.27
C ALA A 46 0.01 -3.50 -12.85
N GLU A 47 0.64 -2.48 -13.43
CA GLU A 47 2.04 -2.53 -13.85
C GLU A 47 2.96 -2.82 -12.66
N LEU A 48 2.80 -2.08 -11.56
CA LEU A 48 3.58 -2.28 -10.36
C LEU A 48 3.40 -3.70 -9.78
N ALA A 49 2.17 -4.22 -9.77
CA ALA A 49 1.89 -5.58 -9.36
C ALA A 49 2.36 -6.65 -10.35
N ALA A 50 2.88 -6.30 -11.53
CA ALA A 50 3.54 -7.27 -12.41
C ALA A 50 4.98 -7.52 -11.98
N ASP A 51 5.64 -6.48 -11.46
CA ASP A 51 7.06 -6.50 -11.08
C ASP A 51 7.27 -6.76 -9.57
N ASP A 52 6.31 -6.36 -8.74
CA ASP A 52 6.42 -6.38 -7.27
C ASP A 52 5.39 -7.29 -6.58
N GLU A 53 5.68 -7.61 -5.33
CA GLU A 53 4.66 -7.99 -4.35
C GLU A 53 3.95 -6.73 -3.85
N LEU A 54 2.77 -6.47 -4.39
CA LEU A 54 2.04 -5.23 -4.15
C LEU A 54 0.92 -5.39 -3.11
N LEU A 55 0.94 -4.52 -2.11
CA LEU A 55 -0.18 -4.24 -1.21
C LEU A 55 -0.67 -2.81 -1.45
N VAL A 56 -1.98 -2.62 -1.58
CA VAL A 56 -2.58 -1.28 -1.76
C VAL A 56 -3.29 -0.87 -0.49
N VAL A 57 -3.06 0.34 0.02
CA VAL A 57 -3.80 0.94 1.14
C VAL A 57 -4.57 2.15 0.63
N CYS A 58 -5.89 2.09 0.76
CA CYS A 58 -6.83 3.11 0.32
C CYS A 58 -7.57 3.70 1.51
N GLU A 59 -7.72 5.02 1.52
CA GLU A 59 -8.64 5.68 2.46
C GLU A 59 -10.08 5.53 1.97
N ARG A 60 -11.01 5.25 2.88
CA ARG A 60 -12.45 5.32 2.58
C ARG A 60 -12.86 6.75 2.27
N ALA A 61 -13.36 6.97 1.07
CA ALA A 61 -14.21 8.12 0.79
C ALA A 61 -15.47 8.02 1.66
N SER A 62 -15.83 9.11 2.32
CA SER A 62 -17.05 9.23 3.12
C SER A 62 -18.30 8.86 2.30
N CYS A 63 -18.79 7.65 2.52
CA CYS A 63 -20.20 7.26 2.58
C CYS A 63 -21.21 7.67 1.49
N ILE A 64 -20.89 7.68 0.18
CA ILE A 64 -21.95 7.57 -0.87
C ILE A 64 -21.43 6.85 -2.14
N ARG A 65 -21.39 5.49 -2.15
CA ARG A 65 -21.37 4.53 -3.29
C ARG A 65 -20.48 3.30 -3.01
N PRO A 66 -20.65 2.17 -3.74
CA PRO A 66 -19.82 0.95 -3.57
C PRO A 66 -18.37 1.16 -4.06
N GLY A 67 -17.60 1.98 -3.33
CA GLY A 67 -16.25 2.39 -3.70
C GLY A 67 -15.19 1.28 -3.52
N HIS A 68 -15.37 0.39 -2.54
CA HIS A 68 -14.40 -0.70 -2.26
C HIS A 68 -14.37 -1.71 -3.40
N ASP A 69 -15.54 -2.18 -3.79
CA ASP A 69 -15.69 -3.13 -4.90
C ASP A 69 -15.18 -2.53 -6.20
N ALA A 70 -15.28 -1.22 -6.39
CA ALA A 70 -14.86 -0.58 -7.63
C ALA A 70 -13.32 -0.60 -7.84
N VAL A 71 -12.52 -0.52 -6.77
CA VAL A 71 -11.05 -0.65 -6.85
C VAL A 71 -10.66 -2.10 -7.10
N VAL A 72 -11.19 -3.02 -6.28
CA VAL A 72 -10.91 -4.47 -6.41
C VAL A 72 -11.35 -4.99 -7.77
N THR A 73 -12.55 -4.63 -8.23
CA THR A 73 -13.09 -5.07 -9.53
C THR A 73 -12.24 -4.55 -10.69
N ARG A 74 -11.80 -3.28 -10.65
CA ARG A 74 -10.94 -2.73 -11.71
C ARG A 74 -9.57 -3.39 -11.74
N LEU A 75 -8.97 -3.64 -10.57
CA LEU A 75 -7.70 -4.37 -10.49
C LEU A 75 -7.86 -5.82 -10.96
N ARG A 76 -8.92 -6.53 -10.57
CA ARG A 76 -9.23 -7.88 -11.08
C ARG A 76 -9.38 -7.91 -12.60
N GLY A 77 -10.04 -6.90 -13.17
CA GLY A 77 -10.19 -6.78 -14.62
C GLY A 77 -8.85 -6.62 -15.36
N ARG A 78 -7.84 -6.00 -14.71
CA ARG A 78 -6.49 -5.79 -15.27
C ARG A 78 -5.51 -6.92 -14.95
N LEU A 79 -5.73 -7.63 -13.86
CA LEU A 79 -4.88 -8.70 -13.35
C LEU A 79 -5.68 -10.01 -13.24
N PRO A 80 -6.21 -10.55 -14.35
CA PRO A 80 -7.10 -11.72 -14.31
C PRO A 80 -6.44 -13.00 -13.78
N ARG A 81 -5.10 -13.04 -13.75
CA ARG A 81 -4.31 -14.18 -13.23
C ARG A 81 -3.91 -14.02 -11.77
N ARG A 82 -4.18 -12.88 -11.14
CA ARG A 82 -3.76 -12.58 -9.76
C ARG A 82 -4.99 -12.53 -8.86
N ASP A 83 -4.89 -13.15 -7.68
CA ASP A 83 -5.98 -13.05 -6.71
C ASP A 83 -5.94 -11.68 -6.04
N VAL A 84 -6.91 -10.84 -6.37
CA VAL A 84 -7.06 -9.50 -5.79
C VAL A 84 -8.24 -9.55 -4.82
N PHE A 85 -8.08 -9.08 -3.59
CA PHE A 85 -9.18 -9.02 -2.62
C PHE A 85 -9.11 -7.79 -1.72
N GLY A 86 -10.27 -7.41 -1.17
CA GLY A 86 -10.40 -6.29 -0.24
C GLY A 86 -10.36 -6.73 1.22
N LEU A 87 -9.72 -5.94 2.08
CA LEU A 87 -9.72 -6.11 3.53
C LEU A 87 -10.00 -4.77 4.21
N GLU A 88 -11.01 -4.72 5.09
CA GLU A 88 -11.29 -3.52 5.87
C GLU A 88 -10.50 -3.52 7.18
N VAL A 89 -9.79 -2.43 7.47
CA VAL A 89 -9.05 -2.22 8.72
C VAL A 89 -9.71 -1.07 9.48
N GLY A 90 -10.26 -1.37 10.65
CA GLY A 90 -11.01 -0.40 11.47
C GLY A 90 -10.15 0.71 12.10
N GLY A 91 -8.84 0.52 12.21
CA GLY A 91 -7.89 1.48 12.77
C GLY A 91 -6.58 0.81 13.21
N PRO A 92 -5.54 1.58 13.57
CA PRO A 92 -4.25 1.03 14.00
C PRO A 92 -4.38 0.22 15.31
N GLY A 93 -3.51 -0.78 15.49
CA GLY A 93 -3.40 -1.60 16.69
C GLY A 93 -3.65 -3.10 16.50
N MET A 94 -4.24 -3.74 17.50
CA MET A 94 -4.34 -5.22 17.57
C MET A 94 -5.10 -5.85 16.40
N GLU A 95 -6.08 -5.15 15.83
CA GLU A 95 -6.81 -5.60 14.65
C GLU A 95 -5.92 -5.60 13.41
N THR A 96 -5.18 -4.51 13.17
CA THR A 96 -4.15 -4.41 12.12
C THR A 96 -3.12 -5.51 12.24
N ARG A 97 -2.66 -5.84 13.46
CA ARG A 97 -1.69 -6.95 13.66
C ARG A 97 -2.23 -8.31 13.24
N ARG A 98 -3.48 -8.62 13.60
CA ARG A 98 -4.12 -9.88 13.16
C ARG A 98 -4.28 -9.91 11.65
N GLN A 99 -4.68 -8.79 11.07
CA GLN A 99 -4.86 -8.63 9.64
C GLN A 99 -3.55 -8.70 8.88
N ALA A 100 -2.44 -8.19 9.44
CA ALA A 100 -1.12 -8.26 8.84
C ALA A 100 -0.61 -9.69 8.63
N VAL A 101 -0.96 -10.63 9.52
CA VAL A 101 -0.65 -12.05 9.29
C VAL A 101 -1.39 -12.58 8.06
N THR A 102 -2.63 -12.13 7.84
CA THR A 102 -3.41 -12.48 6.65
C THR A 102 -2.82 -11.81 5.40
N LEU A 103 -2.44 -10.54 5.50
CA LEU A 103 -1.81 -9.78 4.41
C LEU A 103 -0.48 -10.40 3.99
N LYS A 104 0.37 -10.78 4.95
CA LYS A 104 1.64 -11.44 4.67
C LYS A 104 1.44 -12.77 3.94
N ARG A 105 0.55 -13.63 4.45
CA ARG A 105 0.22 -14.91 3.78
C ARG A 105 -0.33 -14.72 2.37
N ALA A 106 -1.11 -13.66 2.16
CA ALA A 106 -1.63 -13.32 0.84
C ALA A 106 -0.51 -12.89 -0.11
N LEU A 107 0.42 -12.04 0.35
CA LEU A 107 1.60 -11.63 -0.43
C LEU A 107 2.49 -12.84 -0.76
N ASP A 108 2.79 -13.69 0.23
CA ASP A 108 3.54 -14.94 0.05
C ASP A 108 2.86 -15.89 -0.97
N ALA A 109 1.54 -15.82 -1.10
CA ALA A 109 0.75 -16.60 -2.08
C ALA A 109 0.63 -15.91 -3.45
N GLY A 110 1.28 -14.77 -3.67
CA GLY A 110 1.22 -13.99 -4.90
C GLY A 110 -0.08 -13.19 -5.09
N SER A 111 -0.90 -13.05 -4.05
CA SER A 111 -2.13 -12.26 -4.10
C SER A 111 -1.83 -10.76 -4.02
N LEU A 112 -2.82 -9.94 -4.36
CA LEU A 112 -2.79 -8.47 -4.26
C LEU A 112 -3.86 -8.02 -3.27
N PRO A 113 -3.51 -7.87 -1.98
CA PRO A 113 -4.43 -7.33 -1.00
C PRO A 113 -4.65 -5.83 -1.18
N VAL A 114 -5.92 -5.40 -1.12
CA VAL A 114 -6.36 -4.01 -1.08
C VAL A 114 -6.96 -3.72 0.28
N VAL A 115 -6.25 -2.92 1.07
CA VAL A 115 -6.63 -2.52 2.41
C VAL A 115 -7.44 -1.24 2.36
N PHE A 116 -8.61 -1.24 2.98
CA PHE A 116 -9.47 -0.07 3.11
C PHE A 116 -9.44 0.43 4.56
N THR A 117 -9.02 1.67 4.76
CA THR A 117 -8.93 2.29 6.09
C THR A 117 -10.08 3.27 6.29
N ALA A 118 -10.46 3.53 7.55
CA ALA A 118 -11.31 4.67 7.87
C ALA A 118 -10.63 6.01 7.47
N PRO A 119 -11.40 7.09 7.28
CA PRO A 119 -10.84 8.42 7.08
C PRO A 119 -9.94 8.83 8.24
N GLY A 120 -8.83 9.50 7.95
CA GLY A 120 -7.92 10.08 8.94
C GLY A 120 -6.89 9.11 9.54
N VAL A 121 -7.04 7.80 9.35
CA VAL A 121 -6.09 6.78 9.87
C VAL A 121 -5.22 6.14 8.79
N LEU A 122 -5.34 6.59 7.54
CA LEU A 122 -4.63 6.04 6.38
C LEU A 122 -3.13 5.98 6.61
N HIS A 123 -2.56 7.05 7.17
CA HIS A 123 -1.15 7.09 7.53
C HIS A 123 -0.91 6.00 8.55
N ASP A 124 -1.27 6.14 9.82
CA ASP A 124 -0.98 5.16 10.89
C ASP A 124 -1.12 3.68 10.51
N VAL A 125 -2.19 3.31 9.80
CA VAL A 125 -2.39 1.94 9.31
C VAL A 125 -1.31 1.53 8.30
N THR A 126 -0.92 2.40 7.37
CA THR A 126 0.09 2.12 6.34
C THR A 126 1.47 1.73 6.93
N ALA A 127 1.90 2.22 8.11
CA ALA A 127 3.28 2.00 8.63
C ALA A 127 3.25 0.83 9.55
N GLU A 128 2.17 0.69 10.30
CA GLU A 128 1.95 -0.54 11.01
C GLU A 128 1.94 -1.69 10.00
N ILE A 129 1.19 -1.59 8.89
CA ILE A 129 1.22 -2.59 7.82
C ILE A 129 2.60 -2.70 7.19
N SER A 130 3.25 -1.60 6.77
CA SER A 130 4.55 -1.66 6.09
C SER A 130 5.63 -2.27 6.98
N SER A 131 5.60 -2.02 8.28
CA SER A 131 6.47 -2.66 9.26
C SER A 131 6.16 -4.14 9.40
N LEU A 132 4.89 -4.51 9.59
CA LEU A 132 4.46 -5.89 9.84
C LEU A 132 4.65 -6.80 8.62
N VAL A 133 4.38 -6.30 7.41
CA VAL A 133 4.63 -7.04 6.16
C VAL A 133 6.08 -6.92 5.69
N ARG A 134 6.90 -6.18 6.42
CA ARG A 134 8.30 -5.89 6.09
C ARG A 134 8.50 -5.32 4.69
N ALA A 135 7.66 -4.35 4.32
CA ALA A 135 7.76 -3.69 3.03
C ALA A 135 9.17 -3.12 2.80
N ASP A 136 9.63 -3.20 1.55
CA ASP A 136 10.88 -2.61 1.09
C ASP A 136 10.71 -1.14 0.72
N ARG A 137 9.51 -0.78 0.25
CA ARG A 137 9.18 0.61 -0.07
C ARG A 137 7.71 0.93 0.11
N VAL A 138 7.45 2.20 0.38
CA VAL A 138 6.11 2.78 0.37
C VAL A 138 6.05 3.83 -0.73
N LEU A 139 5.09 3.68 -1.64
CA LEU A 139 4.82 4.60 -2.73
C LEU A 139 3.49 5.29 -2.48
N ARG A 140 3.42 6.60 -2.72
CA ARG A 140 2.16 7.33 -2.81
C ARG A 140 1.75 7.47 -4.26
N VAL A 141 0.51 7.13 -4.57
CA VAL A 141 -0.02 7.12 -5.93
C VAL A 141 -1.01 8.25 -6.11
N PHE A 142 -0.84 9.01 -7.19
CA PHE A 142 -1.70 10.13 -7.53
C PHE A 142 -2.19 10.01 -8.97
N GLY A 143 -3.47 10.31 -9.18
CA GLY A 143 -4.00 10.55 -10.52
C GLY A 143 -3.61 11.95 -10.98
N THR A 144 -3.21 12.09 -12.23
CA THR A 144 -2.94 13.38 -12.86
C THR A 144 -3.76 13.50 -14.14
N GLY A 145 -3.95 14.73 -14.64
CA GLY A 145 -4.65 14.94 -15.91
C GLY A 145 -4.00 14.24 -17.12
N GLY A 146 -2.73 13.81 -17.00
CA GLY A 146 -2.00 13.06 -18.01
C GLY A 146 -1.77 11.58 -17.70
N GLY A 147 -2.22 11.06 -16.55
CA GLY A 147 -1.96 9.67 -16.16
C GLY A 147 -1.97 9.43 -14.66
N ALA A 148 -1.00 8.65 -14.17
CA ALA A 148 -0.80 8.42 -12.75
C ALA A 148 0.69 8.48 -12.40
N GLU A 149 1.00 9.09 -11.27
CA GLU A 149 2.36 9.27 -10.78
C GLU A 149 2.59 8.50 -9.49
N LEU A 150 3.81 7.99 -9.32
CA LEU A 150 4.27 7.25 -8.15
C LEU A 150 5.37 8.06 -7.46
N TYR A 151 5.15 8.40 -6.20
CA TYR A 151 6.13 9.09 -5.37
C TYR A 151 6.61 8.15 -4.28
N GLN A 152 7.88 7.76 -4.32
CA GLN A 152 8.45 7.01 -3.21
C GLN A 152 8.51 7.92 -2.00
N VAL A 153 7.74 7.55 -0.98
CA VAL A 153 7.81 8.24 0.30
C VAL A 153 8.87 7.54 1.15
N TRP A 154 8.81 6.23 1.32
CA TRP A 154 9.75 5.54 2.18
C TRP A 154 10.42 4.35 1.48
N ARG A 155 11.64 4.02 1.89
CA ARG A 155 12.38 2.82 1.47
C ARG A 155 13.17 2.26 2.65
N ARG A 156 13.15 0.94 2.78
CA ARG A 156 13.99 0.18 3.70
C ARG A 156 15.44 0.31 3.28
N HIS A 157 16.31 0.71 4.20
CA HIS A 157 17.74 0.68 3.95
C HIS A 157 18.22 -0.77 4.06
N PRO A 158 18.91 -1.31 3.04
CA PRO A 158 19.63 -2.56 3.23
C PRO A 158 20.71 -2.34 4.29
N GLU A 159 20.91 -3.30 5.19
CA GLU A 159 21.99 -3.22 6.17
C GLU A 159 23.32 -2.98 5.47
N PRO A 160 24.21 -2.12 5.99
CA PRO A 160 25.57 -2.06 5.51
C PRO A 160 26.20 -3.42 5.79
N SER A 161 26.58 -4.15 4.75
CA SER A 161 27.33 -5.40 4.87
C SER A 161 28.60 -5.11 5.68
N VAL A 162 28.60 -5.48 6.96
CA VAL A 162 29.77 -5.40 7.81
C VAL A 162 30.76 -6.43 7.24
N THR A 163 31.79 -5.92 6.57
CA THR A 163 32.90 -6.71 6.01
C THR A 163 33.99 -6.84 7.06
#